data_AF-A0A5J5VC09-F1
#
_entry.id   AF-A0A5J5VC09-F1
#
_cell.length_a   1.000
_cell.length_b   1.000
_cell.length_c   1.000
_cell.angle_alpha   90.00
_cell.angle_beta   90.00
_cell.angle_gamma   90.00
#
_symmetry.space_group_name_H-M   'P 1'
#
loop_
_entity.id
_entity.type
_entity.pdbx_description
1 polymer ?
#
loop_
_entity_poly.entity_id
_entity_poly.type
_entity_poly.pdbx_seq_one_letter_code
_entity_poly.pdbx_strand_id
1 'polypeptide(L)'
;MCGDATNWDEEAYRESILREREIQTRTVFRTVWAPSFNPNPECVVVASSDGSIASYSISSCVSKHPIGFCSARAQRLLPAEPEGFLEGHDGPAYDVKFYGNGEDSLLLSCGDDGKIKGWRWKEFTESEVPITFQGNHMKPVLDLINPQDKGPWGALSPIPENNAIAVDPQGGSIFSAAGDSYAYCWDVEKGEIKMVFKGHTDYLHCILSRASSSQIITGSEDGTARIWDCKSGKCIKVIDPLKDKKLKGLISCVSCIALDASESWHVAVAKVCQFGISLLLNAFQVFPTVHPYRTWCLITIKY
;
A
#
# COMPACT_ATOMS: atom_id res chain seq x y z
N MET A 1 -9.03 -41.06 16.63
CA MET A 1 -10.05 -40.61 17.60
C MET A 1 -10.68 -39.36 17.03
N CYS A 2 -11.87 -39.45 16.46
CA CYS A 2 -12.61 -38.28 15.99
C CYS A 2 -13.25 -37.62 17.23
N GLY A 3 -12.96 -36.34 17.44
CA GLY A 3 -13.48 -35.59 18.58
C GLY A 3 -14.98 -35.40 18.49
N ASP A 4 -15.65 -35.51 19.63
CA ASP A 4 -17.05 -35.16 19.81
C ASP A 4 -17.20 -33.63 19.74
N ALA A 5 -17.96 -33.15 18.76
CA ALA A 5 -18.20 -31.73 18.50
C ALA A 5 -19.52 -31.20 19.08
N THR A 6 -20.20 -31.99 19.93
CA THR A 6 -21.50 -31.58 20.52
C THR A 6 -21.39 -30.39 21.48
N ASN A 7 -20.19 -30.11 22.00
CA ASN A 7 -19.87 -28.92 22.81
C ASN A 7 -18.97 -27.92 22.05
N TRP A 8 -19.10 -27.82 20.72
CA TRP A 8 -18.35 -26.84 19.94
C TRP A 8 -18.80 -25.41 20.29
N ASP A 9 -17.90 -24.68 20.94
CA ASP A 9 -18.07 -23.27 21.28
C ASP A 9 -17.46 -22.41 20.17
N GLU A 10 -18.31 -22.06 19.20
CA GLU A 10 -17.92 -21.25 18.04
C GLU A 10 -17.42 -19.86 18.45
N GLU A 11 -17.95 -19.31 19.55
CA GLU A 11 -17.60 -17.98 20.04
C GLU A 11 -16.23 -18.00 20.72
N ALA A 12 -15.95 -18.99 21.58
CA ALA A 12 -14.61 -19.19 22.14
C ALA A 12 -13.56 -19.53 21.06
N TYR A 13 -13.93 -20.29 20.03
CA TYR A 13 -13.05 -20.54 18.88
C TYR A 13 -12.75 -19.23 18.13
N ARG A 14 -13.77 -18.43 17.82
CA ARG A 14 -13.61 -17.12 17.17
C ARG A 14 -12.76 -16.17 17.99
N GLU A 15 -13.01 -16.06 19.29
CA GLU A 15 -12.21 -15.29 20.23
C GLU A 15 -10.77 -15.79 20.33
N SER A 16 -10.53 -17.10 20.23
CA SER A 16 -9.17 -17.63 20.22
C SER A 16 -8.42 -17.31 18.94
N ILE A 17 -9.08 -17.31 17.77
CA ILE A 17 -8.51 -16.84 16.49
C ILE A 17 -8.28 -15.33 16.51
N LEU A 18 -9.19 -14.55 17.11
CA LEU A 18 -9.02 -13.11 17.28
C LEU A 18 -7.86 -12.80 18.24
N ARG A 19 -7.76 -13.51 19.37
CA ARG A 19 -6.59 -13.45 20.26
C ARG A 19 -5.32 -13.90 19.57
N GLU A 20 -5.33 -14.99 18.78
CA GLU A 20 -4.16 -15.41 18.00
C GLU A 20 -3.75 -14.40 16.93
N ARG A 21 -4.71 -13.62 16.39
CA ARG A 21 -4.42 -12.51 15.49
C ARG A 21 -3.98 -11.24 16.24
N GLU A 22 -4.47 -11.01 17.45
CA GLU A 22 -3.90 -10.04 18.41
C GLU A 22 -2.48 -10.44 18.83
N ILE A 23 -2.10 -11.72 18.73
CA ILE A 23 -0.73 -12.19 18.88
C ILE A 23 0.10 -11.75 17.64
N GLN A 24 0.55 -10.49 17.73
CA GLN A 24 1.89 -10.00 17.35
C GLN A 24 2.33 -10.09 15.89
N THR A 25 1.45 -10.15 14.89
CA THR A 25 1.88 -9.89 13.50
C THR A 25 0.95 -8.91 12.80
N ARG A 26 1.47 -7.72 12.52
CA ARG A 26 0.82 -6.74 11.63
C ARG A 26 1.37 -6.95 10.23
N THR A 27 0.48 -7.02 9.24
CA THR A 27 0.95 -6.98 7.85
C THR A 27 1.30 -5.54 7.53
N VAL A 28 2.54 -5.32 7.10
CA VAL A 28 2.97 -4.04 6.54
C VAL A 28 2.63 -4.06 5.05
N PHE A 29 1.74 -3.16 4.63
CA PHE A 29 1.34 -3.05 3.23
C PHE A 29 2.33 -2.19 2.44
N ARG A 30 2.78 -1.09 3.04
CA ARG A 30 3.69 -0.12 2.41
C ARG A 30 4.69 0.42 3.41
N THR A 31 5.88 0.72 2.88
CA THR A 31 6.94 1.42 3.59
C THR A 31 7.47 2.55 2.73
N VAL A 32 7.90 3.64 3.38
CA VAL A 32 8.53 4.78 2.71
C VAL A 32 9.63 5.33 3.60
N TRP A 33 10.72 5.79 3.01
CA TRP A 33 11.75 6.51 3.75
C TRP A 33 11.24 7.90 4.13
N ALA A 34 11.46 8.29 5.38
CA ALA A 34 11.21 9.66 5.81
C ALA A 34 12.12 10.64 5.06
N PRO A 35 11.63 11.86 4.71
CA PRO A 35 12.47 12.90 4.16
C PRO A 35 13.62 13.21 5.11
N SER A 36 14.84 13.22 4.58
CA SER A 36 16.03 13.56 5.35
C SER A 36 17.05 14.25 4.45
N PHE A 37 17.74 15.26 5.00
CA PHE A 37 18.95 15.81 4.37
C PHE A 37 20.17 14.89 4.55
N ASN A 38 20.06 13.87 5.39
CA ASN A 38 21.09 12.85 5.55
C ASN A 38 21.09 11.92 4.32
N PRO A 39 22.22 11.71 3.64
CA PRO A 39 22.32 10.76 2.53
C PRO A 39 22.00 9.31 2.95
N ASN A 40 22.12 9.00 4.24
CA ASN A 40 21.73 7.71 4.82
C ASN A 40 20.46 7.92 5.67
N PRO A 41 19.25 7.74 5.11
CA PRO A 41 18.03 7.88 5.88
C PRO A 41 17.95 6.78 6.94
N GLU A 42 17.62 7.17 8.18
CA GLU A 42 17.54 6.26 9.33
C GLU A 42 16.11 5.95 9.74
N CYS A 43 15.12 6.65 9.18
CA CYS A 43 13.72 6.54 9.58
C CYS A 43 12.85 6.02 8.42
N VAL A 44 12.09 4.96 8.68
CA VAL A 44 11.07 4.43 7.77
C VAL A 44 9.69 4.62 8.37
N VAL A 45 8.71 4.95 7.53
CA VAL A 45 7.30 5.01 7.91
C VAL A 45 6.57 3.85 7.25
N VAL A 46 5.66 3.22 7.98
CA VAL A 46 4.94 2.03 7.55
C VAL A 46 3.43 2.24 7.65
N ALA A 47 2.70 1.67 6.70
CA ALA A 47 1.24 1.52 6.73
C ALA A 47 0.88 0.05 7.00
N SER A 48 -0.01 -0.17 7.96
CA SER A 48 -0.28 -1.49 8.54
C SER A 48 -1.72 -1.96 8.37
N SER A 49 -1.94 -3.26 8.52
CA SER A 49 -3.25 -3.91 8.39
C SER A 49 -4.29 -3.56 9.45
N ASP A 50 -3.89 -2.92 10.53
CA ASP A 50 -4.77 -2.41 11.57
C ASP A 50 -5.12 -0.92 11.37
N GLY A 51 -4.76 -0.33 10.22
CA GLY A 51 -5.00 1.09 9.93
C GLY A 51 -3.97 2.04 10.52
N SER A 52 -2.98 1.52 11.25
CA SER A 52 -1.96 2.34 11.89
C SER A 52 -0.85 2.77 10.92
N ILE A 53 -0.37 4.00 11.16
CA ILE A 53 0.83 4.55 10.52
C ILE A 53 1.88 4.76 11.60
N ALA A 54 3.07 4.20 11.40
CA ALA A 54 4.12 4.22 12.40
C ALA A 54 5.49 4.49 11.78
N SER A 55 6.33 5.26 12.46
CA SER A 55 7.73 5.43 12.09
C SER A 55 8.65 4.57 12.94
N TYR A 56 9.74 4.13 12.34
CA TYR A 56 10.76 3.31 13.00
C TYR A 56 12.15 3.77 12.58
N SER A 57 13.05 3.85 13.56
CA SER A 57 14.49 3.94 13.29
C SER A 57 15.05 2.58 12.86
N ILE A 58 15.81 2.56 11.77
CA ILE A 58 16.54 1.37 11.30
C ILE A 58 17.50 0.87 12.37
N SER A 59 18.21 1.77 13.04
CA SER A 59 19.09 1.42 14.15
C SER A 59 18.34 0.74 15.30
N SER A 60 17.12 1.17 15.63
CA SER A 60 16.24 0.51 16.62
C SER A 60 15.79 -0.88 16.14
N CYS A 61 15.41 -1.00 14.86
CA CYS A 61 15.02 -2.27 14.26
C CYS A 61 16.18 -3.30 14.23
N VAL A 62 17.40 -2.86 13.93
CA VAL A 62 18.58 -3.74 13.79
C VAL A 62 19.20 -4.09 15.14
N SER A 63 19.28 -3.14 16.09
CA SER A 63 19.90 -3.38 17.41
C SER A 63 19.15 -4.40 18.26
N LYS A 64 17.85 -4.59 18.01
CA LYS A 64 17.04 -5.64 18.64
C LYS A 64 17.25 -7.03 18.02
N HIS A 65 18.13 -7.16 17.02
CA HIS A 65 18.53 -8.43 16.43
C HIS A 65 19.96 -8.79 16.84
N PRO A 66 20.19 -9.81 17.69
CA PRO A 66 21.54 -10.30 17.95
C PRO A 66 22.07 -10.93 16.65
N ILE A 67 23.02 -10.28 16.00
CA ILE A 67 23.77 -10.85 14.88
C ILE A 67 24.71 -11.90 15.48
N GLY A 68 24.17 -13.07 15.79
CA GLY A 68 24.89 -14.20 16.34
C GLY A 68 24.21 -15.49 15.91
N PHE A 69 24.86 -16.25 15.03
CA PHE A 69 24.49 -17.63 14.72
C PHE A 69 24.61 -18.47 16.00
N CYS A 70 23.58 -18.51 16.84
CA CYS A 70 23.52 -19.34 18.04
C CYS A 70 22.12 -19.94 18.21
N SER A 71 22.10 -21.16 18.73
CA SER A 71 21.09 -22.20 18.51
C SER A 71 19.63 -21.83 18.84
N ALA A 72 18.73 -22.51 18.11
CA ALA A 72 17.27 -22.39 18.11
C ALA A 72 16.60 -22.70 19.46
N ARG A 73 16.77 -21.83 20.45
CA ARG A 73 15.93 -21.79 21.65
C ARG A 73 15.31 -20.41 21.76
N ALA A 74 14.10 -20.29 21.22
CA ALA A 74 13.12 -19.20 21.34
C ALA A 74 13.66 -17.94 22.05
N GLN A 75 14.49 -17.16 21.35
CA GLN A 75 14.72 -15.79 21.76
C GLN A 75 13.42 -15.04 21.48
N ARG A 76 12.78 -14.57 22.56
CA ARG A 76 11.62 -13.67 22.48
C ARG A 76 12.13 -12.36 21.85
N LEU A 77 12.08 -12.28 20.52
CA LEU A 77 12.44 -11.08 19.79
C LEU A 77 11.49 -9.98 20.26
N LEU A 78 12.03 -8.94 20.89
CA LEU A 78 11.24 -7.78 21.26
C LEU A 78 10.96 -6.99 19.97
N PRO A 79 9.69 -6.66 19.66
CA PRO A 79 9.39 -5.85 18.48
C PRO A 79 10.10 -4.50 18.57
N ALA A 80 10.50 -3.96 17.41
CA ALA A 80 10.93 -2.57 17.32
C ALA A 80 9.79 -1.69 17.85
N GLU A 81 10.13 -0.71 18.69
CA GLU A 81 9.14 0.23 19.17
C GLU A 81 9.10 1.38 18.15
N PRO A 82 7.90 1.83 17.74
CA PRO A 82 7.79 2.94 16.83
C PRO A 82 8.28 4.22 17.51
N GLU A 83 8.86 5.14 16.74
CA GLU A 83 9.24 6.48 17.22
C GLU A 83 8.05 7.44 17.20
N GLY A 84 7.17 7.27 16.22
CA GLY A 84 5.90 7.97 16.10
C GLY A 84 4.81 7.01 15.67
N PHE A 85 3.58 7.25 16.12
CA PHE A 85 2.44 6.37 15.88
C PHE A 85 1.14 7.18 15.75
N LEU A 86 0.33 6.85 14.76
CA LEU A 86 -1.05 7.34 14.67
C LEU A 86 -2.01 6.26 14.18
N GLU A 87 -3.28 6.40 14.56
CA GLU A 87 -4.38 5.59 14.05
C GLU A 87 -4.97 6.32 12.83
N GLY A 88 -4.55 5.88 11.65
CA GLY A 88 -4.79 6.62 10.41
C GLY A 88 -6.16 6.33 9.81
N HIS A 89 -6.53 5.06 9.72
CA HIS A 89 -7.69 4.61 8.96
C HIS A 89 -8.57 3.64 9.77
N ASP A 90 -9.87 3.65 9.51
CA ASP A 90 -10.78 2.60 9.98
C ASP A 90 -10.66 1.40 9.02
N GLY A 91 -10.05 0.32 9.50
CA GLY A 91 -9.56 -0.77 8.66
C GLY A 91 -8.15 -0.55 8.11
N PRO A 92 -7.65 -1.45 7.24
CA PRO A 92 -6.29 -1.41 6.73
C PRO A 92 -5.83 -0.06 6.13
N ALA A 93 -4.60 0.33 6.45
CA ALA A 93 -3.90 1.39 5.72
C ALA A 93 -3.07 0.74 4.61
N TYR A 94 -3.42 1.02 3.35
CA TYR A 94 -2.84 0.34 2.19
C TYR A 94 -1.58 1.03 1.67
N ASP A 95 -1.50 2.36 1.77
CA ASP A 95 -0.36 3.10 1.25
C ASP A 95 0.06 4.29 2.10
N VAL A 96 1.32 4.66 1.97
CA VAL A 96 1.95 5.79 2.63
C VAL A 96 2.97 6.45 1.69
N LYS A 97 2.93 7.79 1.62
CA LYS A 97 3.81 8.61 0.77
C LYS A 97 4.10 9.95 1.44
N PHE A 98 5.19 10.59 1.03
CA PHE A 98 5.47 11.97 1.39
C PHE A 98 5.11 12.91 0.23
N TYR A 99 4.47 14.03 0.56
CA TYR A 99 4.15 15.10 -0.36
C TYR A 99 4.88 16.38 0.06
N GLY A 100 5.66 16.95 -0.85
CA GLY A 100 6.56 18.07 -0.57
C GLY A 100 8.01 17.62 -0.35
N ASN A 101 8.86 18.55 0.08
CA ASN A 101 10.27 18.32 0.30
C ASN A 101 10.66 18.74 1.73
N GLY A 102 11.55 17.95 2.37
CA GLY A 102 12.12 18.28 3.68
C GLY A 102 11.16 18.06 4.86
N GLU A 103 11.41 18.75 5.97
CA GLU A 103 10.71 18.55 7.25
C GLU A 103 9.25 19.04 7.22
N ASP A 104 8.91 19.99 6.35
CA ASP A 104 7.55 20.51 6.16
C ASP A 104 6.67 19.62 5.26
N SER A 105 7.17 18.45 4.87
CA SER A 105 6.42 17.50 4.04
C SER A 105 5.15 17.02 4.73
N LEU A 106 4.13 16.72 3.94
CA LEU A 106 2.96 15.99 4.41
C LEU A 106 3.21 14.49 4.33
N LEU A 107 3.01 13.79 5.43
CA LEU A 107 2.85 12.35 5.46
C LEU A 107 1.43 12.02 5.01
N LEU A 108 1.29 11.40 3.84
CA LEU A 108 0.00 10.99 3.29
C LEU A 108 -0.20 9.49 3.50
N SER A 109 -1.43 9.08 3.80
CA SER A 109 -1.85 7.69 3.79
C SER A 109 -3.24 7.52 3.18
N CYS A 110 -3.53 6.32 2.69
CA CYS A 110 -4.85 5.91 2.25
C CYS A 110 -5.19 4.51 2.74
N GLY A 111 -6.49 4.22 2.86
CA GLY A 111 -6.93 2.96 3.44
C GLY A 111 -8.31 2.49 3.01
N ASP A 112 -8.76 1.46 3.71
CA ASP A 112 -10.03 0.75 3.51
C ASP A 112 -11.26 1.65 3.76
N ASP A 113 -11.11 2.64 4.64
CA ASP A 113 -12.09 3.70 4.90
C ASP A 113 -12.30 4.67 3.71
N GLY A 114 -11.67 4.40 2.56
CA GLY A 114 -11.77 5.19 1.31
C GLY A 114 -11.26 6.62 1.41
N LYS A 115 -10.52 6.92 2.47
CA LYS A 115 -9.95 8.25 2.70
C LYS A 115 -8.51 8.33 2.24
N ILE A 116 -8.09 9.55 1.91
CA ILE A 116 -6.70 9.95 1.84
C ILE A 116 -6.50 10.97 2.94
N LYS A 117 -5.64 10.66 3.90
CA LYS A 117 -5.35 11.54 5.03
C LYS A 117 -3.92 12.04 4.95
N GLY A 118 -3.69 13.26 5.39
CA GLY A 118 -2.37 13.90 5.43
C GLY A 118 -2.09 14.56 6.75
N TRP A 119 -0.88 14.38 7.29
CA TRP A 119 -0.39 14.98 8.52
C TRP A 119 0.92 15.73 8.24
N ARG A 120 1.21 16.80 8.98
CA ARG A 120 2.54 17.44 8.87
C ARG A 120 3.58 16.51 9.48
N TRP A 121 4.62 16.20 8.71
CA TRP A 121 5.66 15.27 9.15
C TRP A 121 6.38 15.78 10.41
N LYS A 122 6.70 17.07 10.46
CA LYS A 122 7.30 17.70 11.64
C LYS A 122 6.48 17.49 12.92
N GLU A 123 5.15 17.68 12.85
CA GLU A 123 4.26 17.46 14.00
C GLU A 123 4.22 15.99 14.41
N PHE A 124 4.36 15.07 13.46
CA PHE A 124 4.43 13.64 13.72
C PHE A 124 5.70 13.25 14.46
N THR A 125 6.84 13.85 14.11
CA THR A 125 8.14 13.54 14.74
C THR A 125 8.38 14.28 16.06
N GLU A 126 7.86 15.50 16.21
CA GLU A 126 8.10 16.37 17.38
C GLU A 126 7.00 16.24 18.46
N SER A 127 6.06 15.30 18.29
CA SER A 127 4.96 15.12 19.23
C SER A 127 5.46 14.75 20.64
N GLU A 128 5.26 15.66 21.60
CA GLU A 128 5.58 15.44 23.02
C GLU A 128 4.63 14.46 23.72
N VAL A 129 3.55 14.06 23.06
CA VAL A 129 2.59 13.10 23.59
C VAL A 129 3.21 11.70 23.55
N PRO A 130 3.20 10.93 24.65
CA PRO A 130 3.69 9.56 24.63
C PRO A 130 2.97 8.72 23.56
N ILE A 131 3.71 7.86 22.86
CA ILE A 131 3.24 7.01 21.75
C ILE A 131 1.92 6.28 22.06
N THR A 132 1.72 5.84 23.31
CA THR A 132 0.50 5.16 23.77
C THR A 132 -0.77 6.00 23.64
N PHE A 133 -0.63 7.34 23.60
CA PHE A 133 -1.74 8.28 23.48
C PHE A 133 -1.79 8.96 22.10
N GLN A 134 -0.71 8.93 21.30
CA GLN A 134 -0.65 9.64 20.02
C GLN A 134 -1.72 9.20 19.01
N GLY A 135 -2.12 7.92 19.05
CA GLY A 135 -3.06 7.28 18.12
C GLY A 135 -4.28 8.12 17.73
N ASN A 136 -4.93 8.76 18.72
CA ASN A 136 -6.19 9.49 18.53
C ASN A 136 -6.05 11.03 18.63
N HIS A 137 -4.86 11.55 18.87
CA HIS A 137 -4.66 12.98 19.15
C HIS A 137 -4.27 13.80 17.92
N MET A 138 -3.64 13.18 16.92
CA MET A 138 -3.22 13.88 15.70
C MET A 138 -4.32 13.91 14.64
N LYS A 139 -4.95 15.07 14.48
CA LYS A 139 -5.91 15.28 13.38
C LYS A 139 -5.19 15.50 12.06
N PRO A 140 -5.69 14.92 10.95
CA PRO A 140 -5.12 15.19 9.64
C PRO A 140 -5.37 16.65 9.24
N VAL A 141 -4.37 17.25 8.58
CA VAL A 141 -4.49 18.56 7.92
C VAL A 141 -5.11 18.46 6.53
N LEU A 142 -5.14 17.26 5.97
CA LEU A 142 -5.80 16.91 4.71
C LEU A 142 -6.65 15.66 4.92
N ASP A 143 -7.95 15.71 4.64
CA ASP A 143 -8.87 14.55 4.73
C ASP A 143 -9.75 14.53 3.49
N LEU A 144 -9.36 13.73 2.49
CA LEU A 144 -10.04 13.58 1.21
C LEU A 144 -10.82 12.28 1.21
N ILE A 145 -11.99 12.28 0.57
CA ILE A 145 -12.88 11.12 0.50
C ILE A 145 -13.12 10.81 -0.98
N ASN A 146 -12.72 9.62 -1.43
CA ASN A 146 -12.99 9.23 -2.82
C ASN A 146 -14.51 9.25 -3.10
N PRO A 147 -14.95 9.79 -4.26
CA PRO A 147 -16.35 9.72 -4.66
C PRO A 147 -16.82 8.28 -4.76
N GLN A 148 -18.12 8.11 -4.60
CA GLN A 148 -18.75 6.81 -4.77
C GLN A 148 -19.31 6.70 -6.18
N ASP A 149 -18.74 5.82 -6.98
CA ASP A 149 -19.41 5.26 -8.16
C ASP A 149 -19.72 3.78 -7.90
N LYS A 150 -20.84 3.29 -8.45
CA LYS A 150 -21.21 1.87 -8.30
C LYS A 150 -20.10 1.01 -8.91
N GLY A 151 -19.40 0.26 -8.06
CA GLY A 151 -18.35 -0.67 -8.49
C GLY A 151 -18.89 -1.75 -9.45
N PRO A 152 -17.99 -2.42 -10.20
CA PRO A 152 -18.36 -3.34 -11.29
C PRO A 152 -19.24 -4.52 -10.86
N TRP A 153 -19.22 -4.88 -9.57
CA TRP A 153 -20.02 -5.97 -9.00
C TRP A 153 -21.40 -5.55 -8.51
N GLY A 154 -21.79 -4.28 -8.65
CA GLY A 154 -23.09 -3.76 -8.21
C GLY A 154 -23.28 -3.72 -6.69
N ALA A 155 -22.30 -4.19 -5.92
CA ALA A 155 -22.26 -4.07 -4.47
C ALA A 155 -21.89 -2.63 -4.10
N LEU A 156 -22.80 -1.95 -3.42
CA LEU A 156 -22.53 -0.70 -2.73
C LEU A 156 -21.72 -1.06 -1.46
N SER A 157 -20.40 -1.23 -1.60
CA SER A 157 -19.57 -1.03 -0.40
C SER A 157 -19.87 0.39 0.09
N PRO A 158 -20.19 0.61 1.38
CA PRO A 158 -20.54 1.93 1.89
C PRO A 158 -19.46 2.99 1.61
N ILE A 159 -18.23 2.54 1.38
CA ILE A 159 -17.05 3.34 1.04
C ILE A 159 -16.15 2.52 0.08
N PRO A 160 -15.70 3.06 -1.07
CA PRO A 160 -14.71 2.38 -1.91
C PRO A 160 -13.30 2.54 -1.30
N GLU A 161 -12.63 1.42 -1.04
CA GLU A 161 -11.24 1.39 -0.57
C GLU A 161 -10.31 2.20 -1.50
N ASN A 162 -9.25 2.76 -0.92
CA ASN A 162 -8.17 3.40 -1.67
C ASN A 162 -6.89 2.59 -1.55
N ASN A 163 -6.49 1.94 -2.64
CA ASN A 163 -5.46 0.91 -2.64
C ASN A 163 -4.05 1.46 -2.81
N ALA A 164 -3.90 2.64 -3.41
CA ALA A 164 -2.60 3.26 -3.62
C ALA A 164 -2.71 4.76 -3.90
N ILE A 165 -1.66 5.49 -3.53
CA ILE A 165 -1.53 6.92 -3.82
C ILE A 165 -0.24 7.23 -4.57
N ALA A 166 -0.32 8.22 -5.45
CA ALA A 166 0.84 8.83 -6.09
C ALA A 166 0.80 10.35 -5.89
N VAL A 167 1.98 10.98 -5.88
CA VAL A 167 2.10 12.42 -5.61
C VAL A 167 2.74 13.14 -6.79
N ASP A 168 2.31 14.38 -7.00
CA ASP A 168 2.99 15.36 -7.85
C ASP A 168 3.04 16.70 -7.08
N PRO A 169 4.07 16.91 -6.25
CA PRO A 169 4.21 18.13 -5.46
C PRO A 169 4.34 19.38 -6.33
N GLN A 170 5.01 19.29 -7.48
CA GLN A 170 5.20 20.43 -8.39
C GLN A 170 3.89 20.84 -9.06
N GLY A 171 3.07 19.85 -9.45
CA GLY A 171 1.75 20.07 -10.02
C GLY A 171 0.63 20.27 -9.01
N GLY A 172 0.93 20.33 -7.70
CA GLY A 172 -0.10 20.54 -6.68
C GLY A 172 -1.10 19.38 -6.57
N SER A 173 -0.69 18.14 -6.87
CA SER A 173 -1.64 17.02 -7.07
C SER A 173 -1.35 15.80 -6.21
N ILE A 174 -2.42 15.14 -5.79
CA ILE A 174 -2.41 13.75 -5.33
C ILE A 174 -3.27 12.93 -6.29
N PHE A 175 -2.82 11.71 -6.58
CA PHE A 175 -3.59 10.75 -7.35
C PHE A 175 -3.92 9.54 -6.49
N SER A 176 -5.13 9.01 -6.61
CA SER A 176 -5.56 7.79 -5.93
C SER A 176 -6.01 6.72 -6.92
N ALA A 177 -5.72 5.46 -6.58
CA ALA A 177 -6.30 4.27 -7.20
C ALA A 177 -7.42 3.75 -6.30
N ALA A 178 -8.65 3.83 -6.77
CA ALA A 178 -9.81 3.47 -5.98
C ALA A 178 -10.40 2.11 -6.36
N GLY A 179 -11.12 1.52 -5.42
CA GLY A 179 -11.83 0.27 -5.61
C GLY A 179 -13.02 0.36 -6.59
N ASP A 180 -13.44 1.56 -6.98
CA ASP A 180 -14.52 1.73 -7.97
C ASP A 180 -14.05 1.62 -9.43
N SER A 181 -12.83 1.11 -9.67
CA SER A 181 -12.12 1.04 -10.95
C SER A 181 -11.61 2.38 -11.50
N TYR A 182 -11.77 3.48 -10.77
CA TYR A 182 -11.34 4.81 -11.23
C TYR A 182 -10.08 5.26 -10.52
N ALA A 183 -9.31 6.11 -11.21
CA ALA A 183 -8.29 6.90 -10.56
C ALA A 183 -8.75 8.36 -10.47
N TYR A 184 -8.43 9.02 -9.36
CA TYR A 184 -8.82 10.40 -9.10
C TYR A 184 -7.58 11.28 -8.99
N CYS A 185 -7.69 12.52 -9.47
CA CYS A 185 -6.69 13.56 -9.26
C CYS A 185 -7.28 14.65 -8.38
N TRP A 186 -6.62 14.88 -7.26
CA TRP A 186 -6.98 15.87 -6.25
C TRP A 186 -6.08 17.08 -6.35
N ASP A 187 -6.65 18.26 -6.23
CA ASP A 187 -5.95 19.50 -5.93
C ASP A 187 -5.69 19.55 -4.41
N VAL A 188 -4.42 19.58 -4.00
CA VAL A 188 -4.05 19.47 -2.58
C VAL A 188 -4.43 20.72 -1.80
N GLU A 189 -4.36 21.91 -2.43
CA GLU A 189 -4.66 23.17 -1.75
C GLU A 189 -6.17 23.35 -1.57
N LYS A 190 -6.95 22.94 -2.56
CA LYS A 190 -8.42 23.09 -2.53
C LYS A 190 -9.13 21.91 -1.89
N GLY A 191 -8.49 20.73 -1.85
CA GLY A 191 -9.13 19.49 -1.41
C GLY A 191 -10.24 19.01 -2.36
N GLU A 192 -10.17 19.41 -3.64
CA GLU A 192 -11.20 19.13 -4.64
C GLU A 192 -10.66 18.23 -5.76
N ILE A 193 -11.56 17.47 -6.39
CA ILE A 193 -11.21 16.63 -7.54
C ILE A 193 -11.12 17.51 -8.78
N LYS A 194 -9.97 17.47 -9.46
CA LYS A 194 -9.74 18.17 -10.73
C LYS A 194 -9.78 17.27 -11.95
N MET A 195 -9.58 15.96 -11.78
CA MET A 195 -9.64 14.99 -12.88
C MET A 195 -10.10 13.61 -12.39
N VAL A 196 -10.86 12.90 -13.23
CA VAL A 196 -11.23 11.50 -13.02
C VAL A 196 -10.81 10.69 -14.24
N PHE A 197 -10.03 9.63 -14.02
CA PHE A 197 -9.53 8.75 -15.06
C PHE A 197 -10.39 7.50 -15.13
N LYS A 198 -11.30 7.47 -16.10
CA LYS A 198 -12.27 6.38 -16.29
C LYS A 198 -11.84 5.46 -17.42
N GLY A 199 -11.97 4.15 -17.22
CA GLY A 199 -11.86 3.19 -18.32
C GLY A 199 -11.42 1.78 -17.94
N HIS A 200 -10.79 1.59 -16.78
CA HIS A 200 -10.62 0.25 -16.22
C HIS A 200 -11.98 -0.38 -15.94
N THR A 201 -12.03 -1.71 -15.98
CA THR A 201 -13.30 -2.46 -15.78
C THR A 201 -13.36 -3.18 -14.45
N ASP A 202 -12.29 -3.10 -13.65
CA ASP A 202 -12.18 -3.76 -12.34
C ASP A 202 -11.25 -2.96 -11.40
N TYR A 203 -11.12 -3.40 -10.15
CA TYR A 203 -10.37 -2.76 -9.06
C TYR A 203 -9.01 -2.24 -9.50
N LEU A 204 -8.64 -1.04 -9.04
CA LEU A 204 -7.26 -0.55 -9.20
C LEU A 204 -6.43 -0.98 -7.99
N HIS A 205 -5.23 -1.50 -8.26
CA HIS A 205 -4.30 -1.98 -7.23
C HIS A 205 -3.13 -1.06 -6.99
N CYS A 206 -2.74 -0.32 -8.02
CA CYS A 206 -1.56 0.52 -7.97
C CYS A 206 -1.68 1.71 -8.90
N ILE A 207 -1.04 2.80 -8.49
CA ILE A 207 -0.93 4.04 -9.26
C ILE A 207 0.47 4.63 -9.09
N LEU A 208 1.00 5.24 -10.15
CA LEU A 208 2.25 6.00 -10.13
C LEU A 208 2.10 7.30 -10.91
N SER A 209 2.81 8.33 -10.45
CA SER A 209 2.95 9.60 -11.15
C SER A 209 4.26 9.62 -11.93
N ARG A 210 4.20 10.07 -13.17
CA ARG A 210 5.33 10.37 -14.04
C ARG A 210 5.31 11.88 -14.32
N ALA A 211 5.81 12.63 -13.35
CA ALA A 211 5.69 14.09 -13.31
C ALA A 211 6.36 14.75 -14.52
N SER A 212 7.50 14.22 -14.99
CA SER A 212 8.22 14.77 -16.16
C SER A 212 7.37 14.84 -17.43
N SER A 213 6.41 13.92 -17.56
CA SER A 213 5.55 13.78 -18.74
C SER A 213 4.10 14.18 -18.47
N SER A 214 3.78 14.66 -17.25
CA SER A 214 2.40 14.95 -16.82
C SER A 214 1.47 13.75 -17.04
N GLN A 215 1.92 12.56 -16.61
CA GLN A 215 1.22 11.30 -16.80
C GLN A 215 1.02 10.58 -15.47
N ILE A 216 -0.03 9.75 -15.40
CA ILE A 216 -0.12 8.69 -14.40
C ILE A 216 -0.20 7.32 -15.06
N ILE A 217 0.13 6.31 -14.28
CA ILE A 217 0.06 4.91 -14.69
C ILE A 217 -0.73 4.17 -13.63
N THR A 218 -1.73 3.40 -14.04
CA THR A 218 -2.56 2.59 -13.15
C THR A 218 -2.44 1.11 -13.51
N GLY A 219 -2.57 0.23 -12.51
CA GLY A 219 -2.67 -1.23 -12.69
C GLY A 219 -3.93 -1.76 -12.02
N SER A 220 -4.60 -2.72 -12.66
CA SER A 220 -5.94 -3.16 -12.29
C SER A 220 -6.09 -4.69 -12.25
N GLU A 221 -7.10 -5.14 -11.51
CA GLU A 221 -7.65 -6.50 -11.56
C GLU A 221 -8.18 -6.87 -12.95
N ASP A 222 -8.45 -5.89 -13.84
CA ASP A 222 -8.83 -6.15 -15.24
C ASP A 222 -7.69 -6.72 -16.11
N GLY A 223 -6.52 -6.92 -15.50
CA GLY A 223 -5.35 -7.49 -16.14
C GLY A 223 -4.54 -6.50 -16.97
N THR A 224 -4.92 -5.22 -17.00
CA THR A 224 -4.23 -4.18 -17.77
C THR A 224 -3.53 -3.17 -16.89
N ALA A 225 -2.46 -2.58 -17.44
CA ALA A 225 -1.92 -1.31 -16.97
C ALA A 225 -2.32 -0.21 -17.97
N ARG A 226 -2.61 0.99 -17.49
CA ARG A 226 -3.00 2.11 -18.37
C ARG A 226 -2.19 3.35 -18.09
N ILE A 227 -1.81 4.04 -19.15
CA ILE A 227 -1.13 5.33 -19.09
C ILE A 227 -2.15 6.41 -19.41
N TRP A 228 -2.21 7.43 -18.59
CA TRP A 228 -3.16 8.53 -18.72
C TRP A 228 -2.43 9.86 -18.83
N ASP A 229 -2.98 10.76 -19.63
CA ASP A 229 -2.56 12.15 -19.72
C ASP A 229 -3.26 12.96 -18.63
N CYS A 230 -2.52 13.56 -17.70
CA CYS A 230 -3.10 14.26 -16.56
C CYS A 230 -3.83 15.56 -16.95
N LYS A 231 -3.51 16.14 -18.11
CA LYS A 231 -4.11 17.41 -18.57
C LYS A 231 -5.47 17.20 -19.21
N SER A 232 -5.62 16.14 -19.99
CA SER A 232 -6.85 15.84 -20.74
C SER A 232 -7.70 14.74 -20.11
N GLY A 233 -7.17 13.98 -19.15
CA GLY A 233 -7.85 12.83 -18.56
C GLY A 233 -7.94 11.61 -19.47
N LYS A 234 -7.35 11.66 -20.67
CA LYS A 234 -7.48 10.60 -21.67
C LYS A 234 -6.50 9.46 -21.42
N CYS A 235 -6.95 8.23 -21.67
CA CYS A 235 -6.07 7.07 -21.74
C CYS A 235 -5.21 7.16 -23.00
N ILE A 236 -3.90 7.28 -22.83
CA ILE A 236 -2.92 7.34 -23.91
C ILE A 236 -2.64 5.92 -24.44
N LYS A 237 -2.52 4.95 -23.53
CA LYS A 237 -2.11 3.59 -23.86
C LYS A 237 -2.67 2.59 -22.86
N VAL A 238 -3.19 1.48 -23.39
CA VAL A 238 -3.52 0.28 -22.62
C VAL A 238 -2.43 -0.75 -22.86
N ILE A 239 -1.87 -1.27 -21.78
CA ILE A 239 -0.84 -2.29 -21.76
C ILE A 239 -1.51 -3.55 -21.21
N ASP A 240 -1.60 -4.58 -22.05
CA ASP A 240 -2.02 -5.92 -21.66
C ASP A 240 -0.77 -6.81 -21.63
N PRO A 241 -0.25 -7.16 -20.44
CA PRO A 241 0.96 -7.98 -20.30
C PRO A 241 0.80 -9.41 -20.83
N LEU A 242 -0.44 -9.89 -21.02
CA LEU A 242 -0.76 -11.24 -21.46
C LEU A 242 -1.32 -11.31 -22.88
N LYS A 243 -1.43 -10.18 -23.59
CA LYS A 243 -2.01 -10.10 -24.95
C LYS A 243 -1.48 -11.16 -25.92
N ASP A 244 -0.20 -11.51 -25.82
CA ASP A 244 0.48 -12.47 -26.69
C ASP A 244 0.67 -13.86 -26.06
N LYS A 245 0.19 -14.08 -24.83
CA LYS A 245 0.32 -15.35 -24.10
C LYS A 245 -1.04 -16.04 -24.02
N LYS A 246 -1.22 -17.10 -24.82
CA LYS A 246 -2.40 -18.00 -24.75
C LYS A 246 -2.37 -18.85 -23.46
N LEU A 247 -2.52 -18.23 -22.30
CA LEU A 247 -2.68 -18.92 -21.02
C LEU A 247 -4.18 -19.09 -20.75
N LYS A 248 -4.76 -20.15 -21.31
CA LYS A 248 -6.16 -20.52 -21.02
C LYS A 248 -6.29 -20.86 -19.52
N GLY A 249 -7.24 -20.23 -18.84
CA GLY A 249 -7.65 -20.57 -17.47
C GLY A 249 -6.99 -19.76 -16.35
N LEU A 250 -6.33 -18.64 -16.65
CA LEU A 250 -5.75 -17.76 -15.64
C LEU A 250 -6.45 -16.41 -15.56
N ILE A 251 -6.72 -15.94 -14.34
CA ILE A 251 -7.07 -14.56 -14.04
C ILE A 251 -5.77 -13.74 -14.10
N SER A 252 -5.80 -12.62 -14.82
CA SER A 252 -4.66 -11.71 -14.96
C SER A 252 -4.96 -10.46 -14.16
N CYS A 253 -4.04 -10.02 -13.31
CA CYS A 253 -4.13 -8.75 -12.61
C CYS A 253 -2.78 -8.02 -12.67
N VAL A 254 -2.81 -6.69 -12.63
CA VAL A 254 -1.62 -5.85 -12.48
C VAL A 254 -1.62 -5.27 -11.08
N SER A 255 -0.92 -5.93 -10.17
CA SER A 255 -0.90 -5.59 -8.74
C SER A 255 0.18 -4.59 -8.33
N CYS A 256 1.23 -4.40 -9.16
CA CYS A 256 2.25 -3.40 -8.91
C CYS A 256 2.83 -2.83 -10.21
N ILE A 257 3.41 -1.64 -10.11
CA ILE A 257 4.13 -0.94 -11.17
C ILE A 257 5.30 -0.22 -10.49
N ALA A 258 6.43 -0.07 -11.19
CA ALA A 258 7.56 0.71 -10.75
C ALA A 258 8.06 1.61 -11.89
N LEU A 259 8.70 2.72 -11.52
CA LEU A 259 9.48 3.57 -12.42
C LEU A 259 10.92 3.60 -11.91
N ASP A 260 11.88 3.66 -12.82
CA ASP A 260 13.27 3.91 -12.43
C ASP A 260 13.52 5.40 -12.21
N ALA A 261 14.73 5.74 -11.74
CA ALA A 261 15.13 7.12 -11.47
C ALA A 261 15.15 8.03 -12.71
N SER A 262 15.23 7.46 -13.92
CA SER A 262 15.12 8.23 -15.17
C SER A 262 13.68 8.43 -15.62
N GLU A 263 12.71 7.98 -14.82
CA GLU A 263 11.31 7.84 -15.18
C GLU A 263 11.13 7.06 -16.50
N SER A 264 12.10 6.17 -16.77
CA SER A 264 12.09 5.24 -17.89
C SER A 264 11.49 3.91 -17.43
N TRP A 265 10.73 3.31 -18.33
CA TRP A 265 9.73 2.30 -17.96
C TRP A 265 10.36 0.99 -17.50
N HIS A 266 9.97 0.55 -16.31
CA HIS A 266 10.08 -0.83 -15.87
C HIS A 266 8.76 -1.22 -15.21
N VAL A 267 7.70 -1.42 -16.01
CA VAL A 267 6.45 -2.00 -15.49
C VAL A 267 6.79 -3.38 -14.97
N ALA A 268 6.37 -3.69 -13.73
CA ALA A 268 6.64 -4.93 -13.02
C ALA A 268 5.30 -5.62 -12.74
N VAL A 269 4.84 -6.52 -13.60
CA VAL A 269 3.50 -7.13 -13.41
C VAL A 269 3.58 -8.34 -12.49
N ALA A 270 3.13 -8.18 -11.25
CA ALA A 270 2.96 -9.31 -10.33
C ALA A 270 1.63 -10.02 -10.56
N LYS A 271 1.74 -11.28 -11.00
CA LYS A 271 0.67 -12.23 -11.27
C LYS A 271 0.16 -12.86 -9.97
N VAL A 272 -1.13 -12.74 -9.68
CA VAL A 272 -1.80 -13.59 -8.69
C VAL A 272 -2.49 -14.73 -9.45
N CYS A 273 -2.09 -15.98 -9.20
CA CYS A 273 -2.86 -17.14 -9.63
C CYS A 273 -3.05 -18.11 -8.47
N GLN A 274 -4.30 -18.53 -8.34
CA GLN A 274 -4.89 -19.28 -7.25
C GLN A 274 -4.65 -20.80 -7.43
N PHE A 275 -4.41 -21.48 -6.29
CA PHE A 275 -4.32 -22.94 -6.05
C PHE A 275 -3.61 -23.80 -7.11
N GLY A 276 -2.35 -24.16 -6.86
CA GLY A 276 -1.71 -25.27 -7.56
C GLY A 276 -0.18 -25.14 -7.66
N ILE A 277 0.49 -26.21 -7.23
CA ILE A 277 1.94 -26.35 -7.08
C ILE A 277 2.74 -26.00 -8.34
N SER A 278 3.91 -25.37 -8.11
CA SER A 278 5.11 -25.27 -8.96
C SER A 278 5.21 -24.08 -9.92
N LEU A 279 6.21 -23.19 -9.70
CA LEU A 279 7.45 -23.22 -10.50
C LEU A 279 8.55 -22.27 -10.02
N LEU A 280 9.78 -22.77 -10.18
CA LEU A 280 11.10 -22.13 -10.41
C LEU A 280 11.24 -20.59 -10.34
N LEU A 281 12.08 -20.17 -9.40
CA LEU A 281 12.68 -18.84 -9.27
C LEU A 281 13.95 -18.72 -10.12
N ASN A 282 14.14 -17.56 -10.76
CA ASN A 282 15.47 -16.99 -10.93
C ASN A 282 15.41 -15.46 -10.85
N ALA A 283 16.26 -14.93 -9.95
CA ALA A 283 16.72 -13.54 -9.81
C ALA A 283 15.69 -12.44 -9.44
N PHE A 284 15.47 -12.25 -8.14
CA PHE A 284 15.99 -11.13 -7.34
C PHE A 284 15.70 -11.45 -5.86
N GLN A 285 16.69 -11.23 -4.99
CA GLN A 285 16.67 -11.69 -3.61
C GLN A 285 15.72 -10.83 -2.77
N VAL A 286 14.44 -11.22 -2.70
CA VAL A 286 13.47 -10.75 -1.71
C VAL A 286 13.29 -11.87 -0.70
N PHE A 287 13.52 -11.56 0.58
CA PHE A 287 13.41 -12.53 1.67
C PHE A 287 11.97 -13.07 1.77
N PRO A 288 11.77 -14.39 1.88
CA PRO A 288 10.45 -14.98 1.94
C PRO A 288 9.91 -14.89 3.37
N THR A 289 8.90 -14.05 3.61
CA THR A 289 7.97 -14.31 4.72
C THR A 289 6.91 -15.28 4.23
N VAL A 290 6.97 -16.49 4.77
CA VAL A 290 6.10 -17.62 4.46
C VAL A 290 4.67 -17.31 4.91
N HIS A 291 3.84 -16.90 3.98
CA HIS A 291 2.41 -17.20 3.98
C HIS A 291 2.09 -17.95 2.68
N PRO A 292 1.28 -19.04 2.72
CA PRO A 292 1.20 -20.01 1.63
C PRO A 292 0.48 -19.53 0.35
N TYR A 293 0.25 -18.22 0.19
CA TYR A 293 -0.49 -17.65 -0.93
C TYR A 293 0.12 -16.31 -1.33
N ARG A 294 1.18 -16.30 -2.15
CA ARG A 294 1.62 -15.16 -3.00
C ARG A 294 2.97 -15.53 -3.63
N THR A 295 2.96 -15.94 -4.88
CA THR A 295 4.19 -16.04 -5.68
C THR A 295 4.32 -14.75 -6.48
N TRP A 296 5.36 -13.97 -6.21
CA TRP A 296 5.63 -12.73 -6.95
C TRP A 296 6.38 -13.07 -8.24
N CYS A 297 5.96 -12.48 -9.37
CA CYS A 297 6.69 -12.56 -10.62
C CYS A 297 6.98 -11.13 -11.08
N LEU A 298 8.24 -10.80 -11.32
CA LEU A 298 8.65 -9.51 -11.86
C LEU A 298 8.67 -9.62 -13.38
N ILE A 299 7.64 -9.11 -14.06
CA ILE A 299 7.67 -8.99 -15.53
C ILE A 299 8.07 -7.57 -15.86
N THR A 300 9.31 -7.35 -16.26
CA THR A 300 9.83 -6.07 -16.75
C THR A 300 9.43 -5.87 -18.22
N ILE A 301 8.62 -4.85 -18.52
CA ILE A 301 8.32 -4.43 -19.90
C ILE A 301 9.18 -3.21 -20.25
N LYS A 302 10.20 -3.41 -21.10
CA LYS A 302 10.95 -2.33 -21.74
C LYS A 302 10.31 -1.99 -23.09
N TYR A 303 10.17 -0.70 -23.38
CA TYR A 303 9.87 -0.19 -24.72
C TYR A 303 11.12 0.47 -25.31
#